data_AF-A0A3P6HIL7-F1
#
_entry.id   AF-A0A3P6HIL7-F1
#
_cell.length_a   1.000
_cell.length_b   1.000
_cell.length_c   1.000
_cell.angle_alpha   90.00
_cell.angle_beta   90.00
_cell.angle_gamma   90.00
#
_symmetry.space_group_name_H-M   'P 1'
#
loop_
_entity.id
_entity.type
_entity.pdbx_description
1 polymer ?
#
loop_
_entity_poly.entity_id
_entity_poly.type
_entity_poly.pdbx_seq_one_letter_code
_entity_poly.pdbx_strand_id
1 'polypeptide(L)'
;MIDGDVKLTQSSAILEYIADKHRMIPACPKMRAELHMLQEEIKDLRLNFARMCYSPDFEKLKPEFLEKLPPKLGDLEKYLGGKQWLTGDKINYPDFALCELLNQLVKFEPACLDKYPKLKAYLERFESLQNLKEYMASSEFKSCCCNGVSAKWRGDN
;
A
#
# COMPACT_ATOMS: atom_id res chain seq x y z
N MET A 1 18.61 2.39 1.09
CA MET A 1 18.76 2.35 2.57
C MET A 1 20.16 1.87 2.88
N ILE A 2 20.80 2.48 3.89
CA ILE A 2 22.15 2.12 4.37
C ILE A 2 22.03 1.83 5.87
N ASP A 3 22.44 0.64 6.28
CA ASP A 3 22.42 0.16 7.67
C ASP A 3 23.75 -0.58 7.95
N GLY A 4 24.74 0.18 8.43
CA GLY A 4 26.13 -0.29 8.52
C GLY A 4 26.69 -0.67 7.14
N ASP A 5 27.09 -1.93 7.01
CA ASP A 5 27.65 -2.49 5.77
C ASP A 5 26.57 -2.86 4.74
N VAL A 6 25.30 -2.93 5.17
CA VAL A 6 24.17 -3.29 4.31
C VAL A 6 23.75 -2.06 3.49
N LYS A 7 23.80 -2.20 2.16
CA LYS A 7 23.42 -1.16 1.20
C LYS A 7 22.38 -1.73 0.24
N LEU A 8 21.11 -1.37 0.47
CA LEU A 8 19.99 -1.88 -0.31
C LEU A 8 19.32 -0.79 -1.15
N THR A 9 18.95 -1.19 -2.36
CA THR A 9 18.03 -0.48 -3.25
C THR A 9 16.77 -1.35 -3.43
N GLN A 10 15.77 -0.85 -4.16
CA GLN A 10 14.41 -1.43 -4.27
C GLN A 10 13.61 -1.32 -2.96
N SER A 11 12.46 -0.65 -3.03
CA SER A 11 11.60 -0.42 -1.86
C SER A 11 11.13 -1.72 -1.21
N SER A 12 10.71 -2.70 -2.00
CA SER A 12 10.26 -4.01 -1.48
C SER A 12 11.37 -4.77 -0.75
N ALA A 13 12.61 -4.75 -1.28
CA ALA A 13 13.74 -5.41 -0.63
C ALA A 13 14.16 -4.71 0.68
N ILE A 14 14.12 -3.38 0.70
CA ILE A 14 14.38 -2.59 1.91
C ILE A 14 13.31 -2.88 2.97
N LEU A 15 12.03 -2.91 2.58
CA LEU A 15 10.91 -3.18 3.46
C LEU A 15 10.98 -4.60 4.03
N GLU A 16 11.29 -5.60 3.20
CA GLU A 16 11.49 -6.98 3.64
C GLU A 16 12.67 -7.10 4.62
N TYR A 17 13.81 -6.45 4.34
CA TYR A 17 14.96 -6.46 5.26
C TYR A 17 14.62 -5.88 6.64
N ILE A 18 13.88 -4.77 6.69
CA ILE A 18 13.41 -4.19 7.96
C ILE A 18 12.46 -5.17 8.66
N ALA A 19 11.51 -5.76 7.93
CA ALA A 19 10.57 -6.74 8.46
C ALA A 19 11.30 -7.95 9.08
N ASP A 20 12.37 -8.44 8.44
CA ASP A 20 13.17 -9.55 8.95
C ASP A 20 13.91 -9.20 10.24
N LYS A 21 14.53 -8.01 10.31
CA LYS A 21 15.16 -7.51 11.56
C LYS A 21 14.19 -7.44 12.73
N HIS A 22 12.90 -7.24 12.45
CA HIS A 22 11.83 -7.21 13.45
C HIS A 22 11.05 -8.53 13.58
N ARG A 23 11.57 -9.64 13.04
CA ARG A 23 11.00 -11.00 13.14
C ARG A 23 9.58 -11.10 12.58
N MET A 24 9.26 -10.31 11.56
CA MET A 24 7.97 -10.32 10.89
C MET A 24 7.92 -11.37 9.76
N ILE A 25 9.07 -11.86 9.30
CA ILE A 25 9.15 -12.89 8.27
C ILE A 25 9.20 -14.29 8.93
N PRO A 26 8.22 -15.17 8.65
CA PRO A 26 8.23 -16.52 9.19
C PRO A 26 9.27 -17.39 8.48
N ALA A 27 9.85 -18.36 9.20
CA ALA A 27 10.75 -19.35 8.59
C ALA A 27 10.01 -20.34 7.65
N CYS A 28 8.69 -20.44 7.76
CA CYS A 28 7.86 -21.35 6.96
C CYS A 28 7.86 -20.91 5.47
N PRO A 29 8.33 -21.77 4.52
CA PRO A 29 8.40 -21.42 3.11
C PRO A 29 7.06 -21.01 2.50
N LYS A 30 5.97 -21.70 2.88
CA LYS A 30 4.62 -21.39 2.39
C LYS A 30 4.20 -19.97 2.79
N MET A 31 4.39 -19.61 4.05
CA MET A 31 4.00 -18.28 4.54
C MET A 31 4.85 -17.17 3.93
N ARG A 32 6.14 -17.44 3.66
CA ARG A 32 7.00 -16.49 2.92
C ARG A 32 6.52 -16.28 1.49
N ALA A 33 6.17 -17.35 0.79
CA ALA A 33 5.62 -17.26 -0.56
C ALA A 33 4.30 -16.47 -0.58
N GLU A 34 3.43 -16.65 0.42
CA GLU A 34 2.20 -15.86 0.57
C GLU A 34 2.49 -14.36 0.77
N LEU A 35 3.47 -14.02 1.63
CA LEU A 35 3.90 -12.62 1.82
C LEU A 35 4.43 -11.99 0.53
N HIS A 36 5.29 -12.71 -0.20
CA HIS A 36 5.84 -12.23 -1.48
C HIS A 36 4.76 -12.07 -2.55
N MET A 37 3.84 -13.03 -2.65
CA MET A 37 2.71 -12.94 -3.58
C MET A 37 1.86 -11.70 -3.31
N LEU A 38 1.55 -11.41 -2.04
CA LEU A 38 0.80 -10.21 -1.67
C LEU A 38 1.56 -8.95 -2.02
N GLN A 39 2.86 -8.90 -1.72
CA GLN A 39 3.70 -7.74 -2.01
C GLN A 39 3.77 -7.44 -3.51
N GLU A 40 3.85 -8.46 -4.36
CA GLU A 40 3.88 -8.29 -5.82
C GLU A 40 2.50 -7.91 -6.38
N GLU A 41 1.40 -8.49 -5.89
CA GLU A 41 0.03 -8.06 -6.32
C GLU A 41 -0.22 -6.58 -6.00
N ILE A 42 0.19 -6.12 -4.81
CA ILE A 42 0.07 -4.71 -4.40
C ILE A 42 0.92 -3.81 -5.31
N LYS A 43 2.13 -4.28 -5.64
CA LYS A 43 3.05 -3.55 -6.50
C LYS A 43 2.53 -3.45 -7.94
N ASP A 44 1.91 -4.49 -8.48
CA ASP A 44 1.30 -4.45 -9.81
C ASP A 44 0.17 -3.42 -9.89
N LEU A 45 -0.71 -3.37 -8.88
CA LEU A 45 -1.75 -2.34 -8.79
C LEU A 45 -1.14 -0.94 -8.67
N ARG A 46 -0.12 -0.78 -7.82
CA ARG A 46 0.60 0.49 -7.66
C ARG A 46 1.27 0.95 -8.95
N LEU A 47 1.91 0.05 -9.68
CA LEU A 47 2.56 0.36 -10.95
C LEU A 47 1.55 0.76 -12.02
N ASN A 48 0.38 0.11 -12.07
CA ASN A 48 -0.71 0.50 -12.96
C ASN A 48 -1.19 1.93 -12.63
N PHE A 49 -1.49 2.19 -11.36
CA PHE A 49 -1.90 3.51 -10.89
C PHE A 49 -0.85 4.59 -11.23
N ALA A 50 0.42 4.34 -10.90
CA ALA A 50 1.51 5.26 -11.21
C ALA A 50 1.66 5.49 -12.71
N ARG A 51 1.61 4.45 -13.55
CA ARG A 51 1.69 4.61 -15.02
C ARG A 51 0.63 5.55 -15.55
N MET A 52 -0.61 5.43 -15.06
CA MET A 52 -1.68 6.37 -15.39
C MET A 52 -1.32 7.79 -14.92
N CYS A 53 -0.95 7.96 -13.64
CA CYS A 53 -0.65 9.28 -13.06
C CYS A 53 0.49 10.03 -13.76
N TYR A 54 1.46 9.33 -14.35
CA TYR A 54 2.59 9.94 -15.08
C TYR A 54 2.38 10.02 -16.59
N SER A 55 1.31 9.43 -17.12
CA SER A 55 1.04 9.45 -18.55
C SER A 55 0.64 10.85 -19.03
N PRO A 56 1.13 11.32 -20.20
CA PRO A 56 0.60 12.54 -20.82
C PRO A 56 -0.89 12.42 -21.16
N ASP A 57 -1.42 11.20 -21.35
CA ASP A 57 -2.83 10.89 -21.62
C ASP A 57 -3.64 10.58 -20.35
N PHE A 58 -3.21 11.03 -19.17
CA PHE A 58 -3.85 10.77 -17.88
C PHE A 58 -5.39 10.87 -17.92
N GLU A 59 -5.95 11.97 -18.44
CA GLU A 59 -7.40 12.19 -18.49
C GLU A 59 -8.15 11.15 -19.35
N LYS A 60 -7.49 10.60 -20.38
CA LYS A 60 -8.07 9.55 -21.23
C LYS A 60 -7.99 8.17 -20.56
N LEU A 61 -6.94 7.93 -19.78
CA LEU A 61 -6.69 6.65 -19.11
C LEU A 61 -7.46 6.52 -17.78
N LYS A 62 -7.80 7.64 -17.14
CA LYS A 62 -8.50 7.66 -15.85
C LYS A 62 -9.83 6.89 -15.85
N PRO A 63 -10.74 7.05 -16.83
CA PRO A 63 -11.97 6.27 -16.86
C PRO A 63 -11.75 4.76 -16.90
N GLU A 64 -10.82 4.29 -17.73
CA GLU A 64 -10.48 2.86 -17.84
C GLU A 64 -9.90 2.32 -16.53
N PHE A 65 -9.03 3.09 -15.87
CA PHE A 65 -8.49 2.71 -14.57
C PHE A 65 -9.61 2.59 -13.52
N LEU A 66 -10.52 3.57 -13.47
CA LEU A 66 -11.64 3.56 -12.53
C LEU A 66 -12.66 2.45 -12.83
N GLU A 67 -12.78 2.00 -14.08
CA GLU A 67 -13.59 0.84 -14.45
C GLU A 67 -12.95 -0.48 -13.98
N LYS A 68 -11.62 -0.58 -14.04
CA LYS A 68 -10.85 -1.78 -13.67
C LYS A 68 -10.49 -1.87 -12.19
N LEU A 69 -10.59 -0.78 -11.44
CA LEU A 69 -10.27 -0.72 -10.02
C LEU A 69 -11.26 -1.54 -9.15
N PRO A 70 -12.60 -1.50 -9.34
CA PRO A 70 -13.54 -2.23 -8.52
C PRO A 70 -13.32 -3.75 -8.47
N PRO A 71 -13.08 -4.48 -9.58
CA PRO A 71 -12.73 -5.90 -9.51
C PRO A 71 -11.51 -6.18 -8.62
N LYS A 72 -10.45 -5.37 -8.73
CA LYS A 72 -9.23 -5.50 -7.92
C LYS A 72 -9.47 -5.26 -6.44
N LEU A 73 -10.24 -4.23 -6.09
CA LEU A 73 -10.64 -3.99 -4.71
C LEU A 73 -11.55 -5.11 -4.19
N GLY A 74 -12.43 -5.66 -5.03
CA GLY A 74 -13.25 -6.83 -4.70
C GLY A 74 -12.43 -8.08 -4.38
N ASP A 75 -11.38 -8.34 -5.15
CA ASP A 75 -10.45 -9.46 -4.89
C ASP A 75 -9.71 -9.27 -3.56
N LEU A 76 -9.25 -8.05 -3.26
CA LEU A 76 -8.59 -7.71 -1.99
C LEU A 76 -9.55 -7.79 -0.80
N GLU A 77 -10.78 -7.28 -0.92
CA GLU A 77 -11.85 -7.38 0.08
C GLU A 77 -12.17 -8.85 0.41
N LYS A 78 -12.29 -9.68 -0.64
CA LYS A 78 -12.53 -11.12 -0.50
C LYS A 78 -11.33 -11.81 0.13
N TYR A 79 -10.11 -11.48 -0.30
CA TYR A 79 -8.89 -12.05 0.26
C TYR A 79 -8.75 -11.70 1.74
N LEU A 80 -8.96 -10.45 2.13
CA LEU A 80 -8.95 -10.01 3.52
C LEU A 80 -9.96 -10.81 4.35
N GLY A 81 -11.17 -11.01 3.82
CA GLY A 81 -12.12 -11.97 4.37
C GLY A 81 -12.54 -11.61 5.79
N GLY A 82 -12.18 -12.43 6.78
CA GLY A 82 -12.41 -12.14 8.20
C GLY A 82 -11.13 -11.79 8.98
N LYS A 83 -9.99 -11.67 8.28
CA LYS A 83 -8.69 -11.42 8.90
C LYS A 83 -8.57 -9.96 9.34
N GLN A 84 -7.79 -9.72 10.40
CA GLN A 84 -7.48 -8.35 10.83
C GLN A 84 -6.49 -7.67 9.88
N TRP A 85 -5.53 -8.45 9.38
CA TRP A 85 -4.47 -8.08 8.45
C TRP A 85 -4.36 -9.09 7.30
N LEU A 86 -3.62 -8.79 6.24
CA LEU A 86 -3.52 -9.67 5.07
C LEU A 86 -3.05 -11.08 5.42
N THR A 87 -2.22 -11.23 6.46
CA THR A 87 -1.70 -12.51 6.95
C THR A 87 -2.34 -13.04 8.23
N GLY A 88 -3.49 -12.50 8.66
CA GLY A 88 -4.23 -13.00 9.83
C GLY A 88 -4.36 -11.94 10.92
N ASP A 89 -3.96 -12.29 12.14
CA ASP A 89 -4.18 -11.43 13.33
C ASP A 89 -3.07 -10.42 13.58
N LYS A 90 -1.89 -10.62 12.99
CA LYS A 90 -0.73 -9.75 13.15
C LYS A 90 -0.43 -9.02 11.85
N ILE A 91 -0.14 -7.72 11.99
CA ILE A 91 0.32 -6.89 10.88
C ILE A 91 1.65 -7.42 10.35
N ASN A 92 1.83 -7.36 9.03
CA ASN A 92 3.06 -7.71 8.35
C ASN A 92 3.42 -6.68 7.28
N TYR A 93 4.59 -6.82 6.66
CA TYR A 93 5.13 -5.80 5.76
C TYR A 93 4.26 -5.50 4.51
N PRO A 94 3.53 -6.47 3.90
CA PRO A 94 2.64 -6.14 2.79
C PRO A 94 1.47 -5.23 3.22
N ASP A 95 1.08 -5.26 4.50
CA ASP A 95 0.00 -4.41 4.99
C ASP A 95 0.34 -2.92 4.88
N PHE A 96 1.59 -2.55 5.17
CA PHE A 96 2.06 -1.16 5.03
C PHE A 96 1.97 -0.70 3.57
N ALA A 97 2.38 -1.57 2.63
CA ALA A 97 2.34 -1.27 1.20
C ALA A 97 0.90 -1.11 0.67
N LEU A 98 -0.02 -1.97 1.14
CA LEU A 98 -1.43 -1.89 0.77
C LEU A 98 -2.11 -0.67 1.41
N CYS A 99 -1.92 -0.42 2.70
CA CYS A 99 -2.54 0.72 3.39
C CYS A 99 -2.09 2.05 2.78
N GLU A 100 -0.80 2.20 2.46
CA GLU A 100 -0.31 3.38 1.75
C GLU A 100 -0.99 3.55 0.38
N LEU A 101 -1.13 2.46 -0.40
CA LEU A 101 -1.78 2.49 -1.70
C LEU A 101 -3.28 2.83 -1.57
N LEU A 102 -3.98 2.24 -0.61
CA LEU A 102 -5.40 2.53 -0.36
C LEU A 102 -5.60 3.99 0.06
N ASN A 103 -4.73 4.55 0.90
CA ASN A 103 -4.77 5.96 1.27
C ASN A 103 -4.64 6.86 0.01
N GLN A 104 -3.71 6.53 -0.91
CA GLN A 104 -3.57 7.26 -2.17
C GLN A 104 -4.80 7.11 -3.08
N LEU A 105 -5.38 5.90 -3.17
CA LEU A 105 -6.58 5.65 -3.97
C LEU A 105 -7.81 6.38 -3.42
N VAL A 106 -7.96 6.48 -2.10
CA VAL A 106 -9.03 7.27 -1.46
C VAL A 106 -8.84 8.77 -1.75
N LYS A 107 -7.61 9.29 -1.72
CA LYS A 107 -7.35 10.67 -2.15
C LYS A 107 -7.67 10.89 -3.64
N PHE A 108 -7.43 9.88 -4.47
CA PHE A 108 -7.67 9.94 -5.91
C PHE A 108 -9.16 9.86 -6.28
N GLU A 109 -9.89 8.96 -5.62
CA GLU A 109 -11.31 8.66 -5.81
C GLU A 109 -11.93 8.38 -4.42
N PRO A 110 -12.48 9.40 -3.74
CA PRO A 110 -12.94 9.29 -2.34
C PRO A 110 -13.95 8.17 -2.07
N ALA A 111 -14.80 7.87 -3.05
CA ALA A 111 -15.84 6.84 -2.92
C ALA A 111 -15.34 5.42 -3.28
N CYS A 112 -14.07 5.23 -3.64
CA CYS A 112 -13.58 3.95 -4.16
C CYS A 112 -13.71 2.79 -3.16
N LEU A 113 -13.77 3.08 -1.85
CA LEU A 113 -13.92 2.07 -0.79
C LEU A 113 -15.34 1.91 -0.24
N ASP A 114 -16.33 2.68 -0.72
CA ASP A 114 -17.69 2.64 -0.15
C ASP A 114 -18.38 1.28 -0.28
N LYS A 115 -18.00 0.49 -1.30
CA LYS A 115 -18.51 -0.87 -1.52
C LYS A 115 -17.68 -1.96 -0.84
N TYR A 116 -16.60 -1.60 -0.15
CA TYR A 116 -15.61 -2.52 0.42
C TYR A 116 -15.40 -2.22 1.91
N PRO A 117 -16.41 -2.52 2.76
CA PRO A 117 -16.39 -2.13 4.16
C PRO A 117 -15.24 -2.76 4.96
N LYS A 118 -14.73 -3.94 4.57
CA LYS A 118 -13.61 -4.57 5.28
C LYS A 118 -12.30 -3.89 4.94
N LEU A 119 -12.07 -3.53 3.68
CA LEU A 119 -10.92 -2.72 3.26
C LEU A 119 -10.95 -1.33 3.89
N LYS A 120 -12.13 -0.71 3.99
CA LYS A 120 -12.30 0.56 4.70
C LYS A 120 -11.92 0.42 6.18
N ALA A 121 -12.47 -0.56 6.88
CA ALA A 121 -12.15 -0.84 8.28
C ALA A 121 -10.67 -1.25 8.49
N TYR A 122 -10.06 -1.90 7.50
CA TYR A 122 -8.65 -2.27 7.49
C TYR A 122 -7.74 -1.04 7.40
N LEU A 123 -8.05 -0.10 6.51
CA LEU A 123 -7.32 1.17 6.40
C LEU A 123 -7.49 2.01 7.68
N GLU A 124 -8.71 2.15 8.18
CA GLU A 124 -8.98 2.86 9.44
C GLU A 124 -8.22 2.25 10.63
N ARG A 125 -8.14 0.91 10.67
CA ARG A 125 -7.35 0.19 11.70
C ARG A 125 -5.88 0.56 11.62
N PHE A 126 -5.30 0.57 10.42
CA PHE A 126 -3.91 0.96 10.20
C PHE A 126 -3.66 2.40 10.64
N GLU A 127 -4.51 3.34 10.21
CA GLU A 127 -4.43 4.76 10.59
C GLU A 127 -4.66 4.99 12.09
N SER A 128 -5.31 4.05 12.78
CA SER A 128 -5.52 4.11 14.22
C SER A 128 -4.35 3.60 15.07
N LEU A 129 -3.32 2.98 14.46
CA LEU A 129 -2.17 2.45 15.19
C LEU A 129 -1.48 3.57 15.99
N GLN A 130 -1.30 3.33 17.30
CA GLN A 130 -0.76 4.34 18.23
C GLN A 130 0.59 4.89 17.77
N ASN A 131 1.54 4.02 17.42
CA ASN A 131 2.86 4.43 16.94
C ASN A 131 2.80 5.22 15.63
N LEU A 132 1.82 4.92 14.76
CA LEU A 132 1.64 5.67 13.50
C LEU A 132 1.09 7.07 13.79
N LYS A 133 0.11 7.19 14.69
CA LYS A 133 -0.44 8.47 15.14
C LYS A 133 0.62 9.35 15.79
N GLU A 134 1.43 8.76 16.68
CA GLU A 134 2.54 9.46 17.31
C GLU A 134 3.57 9.92 16.28
N TYR A 135 3.94 9.06 15.33
CA TYR A 135 4.82 9.44 14.23
C TYR A 135 4.24 10.59 13.40
N MET A 136 2.98 10.49 12.97
CA MET A 136 2.29 11.52 12.17
C MET A 136 2.13 12.86 12.89
N ALA A 137 2.06 12.86 14.23
CA ALA A 137 1.99 14.08 15.04
C ALA A 137 3.38 14.69 15.34
N SER A 138 4.46 13.94 15.10
CA SER A 138 5.83 14.39 15.38
C SER A 138 6.38 15.35 14.30
N SER A 139 7.43 16.08 14.64
CA SER A 139 8.17 16.92 13.68
C SER A 139 8.95 16.13 12.63
N GLU A 140 9.10 14.81 12.81
CA GLU A 140 9.74 13.93 11.84
C GLU A 140 8.82 13.61 10.65
N PHE A 141 7.51 13.68 10.85
CA PHE A 141 6.55 13.45 9.79
C PHE A 141 6.58 14.61 8.79
N LYS A 142 6.87 14.26 7.53
CA LYS A 142 6.90 15.21 6.41
C LYS A 142 5.79 14.83 5.44
N SER A 143 4.75 15.66 5.42
CA SER A 143 3.74 15.55 4.38
C SER A 143 4.37 15.83 3.02
N CYS A 144 4.06 15.00 2.03
CA CYS A 144 4.46 15.19 0.65
C CYS A 144 3.36 14.72 -0.29
N CYS A 145 3.42 15.20 -1.53
CA CYS A 145 2.56 14.72 -2.61
C CYS A 145 2.76 13.21 -2.81
N CYS A 146 1.68 12.50 -3.14
CA CYS A 146 1.71 11.06 -3.45
C CYS A 146 2.65 10.74 -4.63
N ASN A 147 2.69 11.62 -5.64
CA ASN A 147 3.58 11.48 -6.80
C ASN A 147 4.52 12.68 -6.97
N GLY A 148 5.61 12.47 -7.69
CA GLY A 148 6.61 13.47 -8.03
C GLY A 148 6.07 14.59 -8.91
N VAL A 149 6.86 15.65 -9.05
CA VAL A 149 6.47 16.91 -9.71
C VAL A 149 6.08 16.78 -11.19
N SER A 150 6.51 15.72 -11.87
CA SER A 150 6.19 15.48 -13.29
C SER A 150 4.87 14.72 -13.51
N ALA A 151 4.22 14.23 -12.44
CA ALA A 151 2.96 13.51 -12.56
C ALA A 151 1.80 14.45 -12.90
N LYS A 152 0.85 13.96 -13.69
CA LYS A 152 -0.43 14.64 -13.98
C LYS A 152 -1.37 14.64 -12.78
N TRP A 153 -1.29 13.63 -11.93
CA TRP A 153 -1.94 13.62 -10.63
C TRP A 153 -0.91 13.44 -9.51
N ARG A 154 -0.85 14.41 -8.59
CA ARG A 154 0.15 14.47 -7.52
C ARG A 154 -0.40 14.18 -6.13
N GLY A 155 -1.71 14.27 -5.92
CA GLY A 155 -2.34 14.06 -4.60
C GLY A 155 -2.12 15.23 -3.64
N ASP A 156 -2.04 16.45 -4.17
CA ASP A 156 -1.93 17.74 -3.49
C ASP A 156 -3.28 18.45 -3.23
N ASN A 157 -4.40 17.83 -3.63
CA ASN A 157 -5.76 18.29 -3.31
C ASN A 157 -6.31 17.59 -2.07
#